data_AF-A0A4Q3SYV3-F1
#
_entry.id   AF-A0A4Q3SYV3-F1
#
_cell.length_a   1.000
_cell.length_b   1.000
_cell.length_c   1.000
_cell.angle_alpha   90.00
_cell.angle_beta   90.00
_cell.angle_gamma   90.00
#
_symmetry.space_group_name_H-M   'P 1'
#
loop_
_entity.id
_entity.type
_entity.pdbx_description
1 polymer ?
#
loop_
_entity_poly.entity_id
_entity_poly.type
_entity_poly.pdbx_seq_one_letter_code
_entity_poly.pdbx_strand_id
1 'polypeptide(L)' 'GSTKLVLETGMNQPEAISLYKKLGYKIIPNYGQYIGIKNSVCFEKPIA' A
#
# COMPACT_ATOMS: atom_id res chain seq x y z
N GLY A 1 -7.23 2.39 -19.31
CA GLY A 1 -7.81 2.47 -17.96
C GLY A 1 -6.80 2.00 -16.94
N SER A 2 -6.82 2.54 -15.73
CA SER A 2 -5.94 2.08 -14.64
C SER A 2 -6.41 0.72 -14.15
N THR A 3 -5.52 -0.28 -14.12
CA THR A 3 -5.85 -1.67 -13.75
C THR A 3 -5.72 -1.95 -12.25
N LYS A 4 -5.10 -1.02 -11.51
CA LYS A 4 -4.85 -1.14 -10.08
C LYS A 4 -4.67 0.22 -9.42
N LEU A 5 -5.02 0.31 -8.14
CA LEU A 5 -4.69 1.41 -7.24
C LEU A 5 -3.47 1.04 -6.42
N VAL A 6 -2.54 1.97 -6.29
CA VAL A 6 -1.40 1.87 -5.38
C VAL A 6 -1.51 2.96 -4.34
N LEU A 7 -1.35 2.60 -3.07
CA LEU A 7 -1.36 3.50 -1.92
C LEU A 7 -0.05 3.34 -1.16
N GLU A 8 0.37 4.40 -0.49
CA GLU A 8 1.49 4.38 0.45
C GLU A 8 0.99 4.77 1.84
N THR A 9 1.54 4.13 2.87
CA THR A 9 1.33 4.56 4.25
C THR A 9 2.57 4.29 5.08
N GLY A 10 2.77 5.07 6.14
CA GLY A 10 3.86 4.83 7.08
C GLY A 10 3.66 3.55 7.89
N MET A 11 4.74 2.81 8.15
CA MET A 11 4.73 1.61 9.00
C MET A 11 4.23 1.91 10.42
N ASN A 12 4.37 3.16 10.88
CA ASN A 12 3.91 3.64 12.18
C ASN A 12 2.38 3.84 12.28
N GLN A 13 1.62 3.55 11.22
CA GLN A 13 0.15 3.67 11.19
C GLN A 13 -0.52 2.29 11.13
N PRO A 14 -0.52 1.51 12.23
CA PRO A 14 -1.03 0.14 12.23
C PRO A 14 -2.53 0.05 11.95
N GLU A 15 -3.30 1.09 12.30
CA GLU A 15 -4.72 1.20 12.01
C GLU A 15 -4.99 1.31 10.51
N ALA A 16 -4.24 2.16 9.80
CA ALA A 16 -4.33 2.31 8.35
C ALA A 16 -3.95 1.00 7.64
N ILE A 17 -2.85 0.36 8.06
CA ILE A 17 -2.43 -0.94 7.54
C ILE A 17 -3.53 -2.00 7.69
N SER A 18 -4.17 -2.06 8.86
CA SER A 18 -5.27 -3.00 9.13
C SER A 18 -6.51 -2.69 8.32
N LEU A 19 -6.85 -1.41 8.16
CA LEU A 19 -7.96 -0.95 7.32
C LEU A 19 -7.75 -1.35 5.86
N TYR A 20 -6.58 -1.06 5.28
CA TYR A 20 -6.29 -1.40 3.88
C TYR A 20 -6.31 -2.91 3.64
N LYS A 21 -5.75 -3.71 4.56
CA LYS A 21 -5.87 -5.18 4.51
C LYS A 21 -7.34 -5.63 4.50
N LYS A 22 -8.19 -5.07 5.37
CA LYS A 22 -9.64 -5.36 5.41
C LYS A 22 -10.37 -4.95 4.13
N LEU A 23 -9.96 -3.84 3.50
CA LEU A 23 -10.52 -3.34 2.25
C LEU A 23 -10.07 -4.14 1.00
N GLY A 24 -9.26 -5.18 1.19
CA GLY A 24 -8.76 -6.05 0.12
C GLY A 24 -7.50 -5.54 -0.59
N TYR A 25 -6.81 -4.55 -0.01
CA TYR A 25 -5.49 -4.17 -0.49
C TYR A 25 -4.44 -5.20 -0.05
N LYS A 26 -3.47 -5.46 -0.92
CA LYS A 26 -2.33 -6.35 -0.68
C LYS A 26 -1.08 -5.52 -0.45
N ILE A 27 -0.26 -5.90 0.52
CA ILE A 27 1.05 -5.27 0.73
C ILE A 27 1.94 -5.62 -0.46
N ILE A 28 2.63 -4.61 -0.98
CA ILE A 28 3.61 -4.75 -2.05
C ILE A 28 4.95 -4.15 -1.62
N PRO A 29 6.05 -4.48 -2.32
CA PRO A 29 7.28 -3.72 -2.19
C PRO A 29 6.99 -2.24 -2.42
N ASN A 30 7.74 -1.38 -1.71
CA ASN A 30 7.55 0.06 -1.88
C ASN A 30 7.68 0.46 -3.34
N TYR A 31 6.76 1.29 -3.80
CA TYR A 31 6.60 1.62 -5.21
C TYR A 31 7.07 3.05 -5.49
N GLY A 32 7.69 3.26 -6.65
CA GLY A 32 8.13 4.59 -7.08
C GLY A 32 9.17 5.21 -6.14
N GLN A 33 8.90 6.43 -5.66
CA GLN A 33 9.84 7.18 -4.81
C GLN A 33 10.06 6.58 -3.41
N TYR A 34 9.21 5.64 -2.99
CA TYR A 34 9.29 5.02 -1.67
C TYR A 34 10.21 3.79 -1.64
N ILE A 35 10.76 3.37 -2.80
CA ILE A 35 11.69 2.23 -2.90
C ILE A 35 12.86 2.46 -1.94
N GLY A 36 13.09 1.51 -1.02
CA GLY A 36 14.17 1.58 -0.01
C GLY A 36 13.81 2.34 1.28
N ILE A 37 12.67 3.01 1.36
CA ILE A 37 12.21 3.66 2.59
C ILE A 37 11.65 2.62 3.56
N LYS A 38 12.44 2.19 4.54
CA LYS A 38 12.04 1.16 5.52
C LYS A 38 10.81 1.52 6.34
N ASN A 39 10.51 2.82 6.50
CA ASN A 39 9.40 3.30 7.32
C ASN A 39 8.11 3.55 6.51
N SER A 40 8.10 3.26 5.21
CA SER A 40 6.91 3.28 4.36
C SER A 40 6.55 1.86 3.95
N VAL A 41 5.26 1.62 3.77
CA VAL A 41 4.71 0.39 3.21
C VAL A 41 3.71 0.75 2.12
N CYS A 42 3.90 0.16 0.94
CA CYS A 42 2.97 0.33 -0.17
C CYS A 42 1.96 -0.81 -0.23
N PHE A 43 0.79 -0.49 -0.75
CA PHE A 43 -0.34 -1.39 -0.94
C PHE A 43 -0.84 -1.30 -2.37
N GLU A 44 -1.31 -2.42 -2.92
CA GLU A 44 -2.03 -2.44 -4.20
C GLU A 44 -3.42 -3.05 -4.06
N LYS A 45 -4.38 -2.55 -4.84
CA LYS A 45 -5.69 -3.18 -5.03
C LYS A 45 -6.04 -3.21 -6.52
N PRO A 46 -6.35 -4.40 -7.08
CA PRO A 46 -6.83 -4.49 -8.45
C PRO A 46 -8.19 -3.78 -8.57
N ILE A 47 -8.36 -3.01 -9.63
CA ILE A 47 -9.64 -2.41 -10.00
C ILE A 47 -10.16 -3.27 -11.16
N ALA A 48 -11.14 -4.10 -10.86
CA ALA A 48 -11.85 -4.88 -11.88
C ALA A 48 -12.85 -3.97 -12.61
#